data_AF-A0A1G0C689-F1
#
_entry.id   AF-A0A1G0C689-F1
#
_cell.length_a   1.000
_cell.length_b   1.000
_cell.length_c   1.000
_cell.angle_alpha   90.00
_cell.angle_beta   90.00
_cell.angle_gamma   90.00
#
_symmetry.space_group_name_H-M   'P 1'
#
loop_
_entity.id
_entity.type
_entity.pdbx_description
1 polymer ?
#
loop_
_entity_poly.entity_id
_entity_poly.type
_entity_poly.pdbx_seq_one_letter_code
_entity_poly.pdbx_strand_id
1 'polypeptide(L)'
;MKQIVLISVLFFVCQSLTAQSGPISKWVTDYCATKGGDQEAYKGLQEHGNSKEVAAAIWTYVNDTTKTDFEYTVYLIKGLAKKHTEKDTRSSYVRSLTAIALKQQKPVTLLALNALKTFAKSEFDTRVKDDLLIIVAERSNGRSEAIELIGFIGSENDRDFLKGLGKYTTLSKKEKYHVLLALVRLNDPVAVEQFVVDLKNRKINDELVNSLLPDLVYTHNKQVYDILIKDLFTDTPSCYSANNDSEEKILCAYRILEQLSGEIISFPVQTDKSGELTGDYTDALVRARNWVLEVNSEYIIDNTNY
;
A
#
# COMPACT_ATOMS: atom_id res chain seq x y z
N MET A 1 47.84 -43.59 -53.40
CA MET A 1 48.19 -43.80 -51.99
C MET A 1 48.32 -42.45 -51.31
N LYS A 2 47.48 -42.21 -50.30
CA LYS A 2 47.54 -41.17 -49.24
C LYS A 2 47.45 -39.68 -49.62
N GLN A 3 46.23 -39.18 -49.42
CA GLN A 3 45.90 -37.79 -49.10
C GLN A 3 46.59 -37.34 -47.80
N ILE A 4 47.04 -36.09 -47.74
CA ILE A 4 47.11 -35.30 -46.49
C ILE A 4 46.67 -33.88 -46.84
N VAL A 5 45.40 -33.58 -46.58
CA VAL A 5 44.87 -32.21 -46.53
C VAL A 5 45.04 -31.77 -45.07
N LEU A 6 45.88 -30.78 -44.83
CA LEU A 6 45.99 -30.11 -43.53
C LEU A 6 44.71 -29.27 -43.34
N ILE A 7 43.77 -29.79 -42.55
CA ILE A 7 42.62 -29.02 -42.07
C ILE A 7 43.02 -28.36 -40.76
N SER A 8 43.26 -27.06 -40.80
CA SER A 8 43.43 -26.21 -39.63
C SER A 8 42.07 -26.07 -38.93
N VAL A 9 41.79 -26.95 -37.97
CA VAL A 9 40.63 -26.80 -37.08
C VAL A 9 40.95 -25.66 -36.10
N LEU A 10 40.51 -24.45 -36.45
CA LEU A 10 40.35 -23.36 -35.49
C LEU A 10 39.25 -23.79 -34.51
N PHE A 11 39.66 -24.37 -33.38
CA PHE A 11 38.83 -24.46 -32.20
C PHE A 11 38.53 -23.03 -31.75
N PHE A 12 37.44 -22.47 -32.26
CA PHE A 12 36.73 -21.42 -31.55
C PHE A 12 36.22 -22.09 -30.27
N VAL A 13 37.03 -22.00 -29.21
CA VAL A 13 36.55 -22.16 -27.85
C VAL A 13 35.54 -21.03 -27.71
N CYS A 14 34.28 -21.35 -28.00
CA CYS A 14 33.16 -20.61 -27.49
C CYS A 14 33.28 -20.78 -25.98
N GLN A 15 34.03 -19.88 -25.34
CA GLN A 15 33.89 -19.68 -23.91
C GLN A 15 32.42 -19.31 -23.75
N SER A 16 31.64 -20.33 -23.40
CA SER A 16 30.43 -20.11 -22.65
C SER A 16 30.87 -19.17 -21.53
N LEU A 17 30.47 -17.90 -21.64
CA LEU A 17 30.10 -17.14 -20.47
C LEU A 17 29.06 -18.02 -19.78
N THR A 18 29.55 -18.90 -18.91
CA THR A 18 28.76 -19.40 -17.81
C THR A 18 28.40 -18.14 -17.05
N ALA A 19 27.25 -17.56 -17.40
CA ALA A 19 26.54 -16.69 -16.51
C ALA A 19 26.46 -17.46 -15.20
N GLN A 20 27.25 -17.02 -14.24
CA GLN A 20 27.19 -17.49 -12.88
C GLN A 20 25.71 -17.46 -12.51
N SER A 21 25.12 -18.58 -12.13
CA SER A 21 23.79 -18.63 -11.49
C SER A 21 23.86 -18.00 -10.09
N GLY A 22 24.65 -16.95 -9.93
CA GLY A 22 25.41 -16.59 -8.74
C GLY A 22 24.86 -15.33 -8.07
N PRO A 23 25.49 -14.98 -6.96
CA PRO A 23 24.94 -14.61 -5.64
C PRO A 23 23.42 -14.35 -5.42
N ILE A 24 22.71 -13.66 -6.31
CA ILE A 24 21.42 -13.01 -5.97
C ILE A 24 20.31 -14.01 -5.64
N SER A 25 20.10 -15.02 -6.49
CA SER A 25 19.08 -16.05 -6.26
C SER A 25 19.37 -16.87 -4.99
N LYS A 26 20.66 -17.07 -4.71
CA LYS A 26 21.13 -17.70 -3.47
C LYS A 26 20.84 -16.79 -2.27
N TRP A 27 21.11 -15.49 -2.32
CA TRP A 27 20.78 -14.56 -1.25
C TRP A 27 19.29 -14.48 -0.96
N VAL A 28 18.42 -14.46 -1.98
CA VAL A 28 16.97 -14.53 -1.77
C VAL A 28 16.59 -15.82 -1.04
N THR A 29 17.14 -16.94 -1.49
CA THR A 29 16.89 -18.25 -0.88
C THR A 29 17.39 -18.33 0.55
N ASP A 30 18.62 -17.89 0.80
CA ASP A 30 19.28 -17.95 2.11
C ASP A 30 18.56 -17.03 3.12
N TYR A 31 18.20 -15.80 2.73
CA TYR A 31 17.39 -14.91 3.57
C TYR A 31 16.04 -15.54 3.94
N CYS A 32 15.33 -16.11 2.97
CA CYS A 32 14.01 -16.71 3.22
C CYS A 32 14.12 -18.01 4.04
N ALA A 33 15.09 -18.88 3.74
CA ALA A 33 15.30 -20.15 4.44
C ALA A 33 15.74 -19.96 5.89
N THR A 34 16.55 -18.93 6.16
CA THR A 34 16.98 -18.55 7.51
C THR A 34 15.97 -17.68 8.25
N LYS A 35 14.78 -17.46 7.68
CA LYS A 35 13.73 -16.65 8.30
C LYS A 35 14.24 -15.25 8.66
N GLY A 36 14.92 -14.61 7.71
CA GLY A 36 15.52 -13.29 7.86
C GLY A 36 16.79 -13.26 8.71
N GLY A 37 17.32 -14.42 9.14
CA GLY A 37 18.55 -14.50 9.93
C GLY A 37 19.81 -14.13 9.14
N ASP A 38 19.83 -14.35 7.82
CA ASP A 38 20.98 -14.02 6.98
C ASP A 38 21.00 -12.54 6.59
N GLN A 39 21.63 -11.73 7.44
CA GLN A 39 21.79 -10.28 7.23
C GLN A 39 22.83 -9.95 6.16
N GLU A 40 23.78 -10.84 5.86
CA GLU A 40 24.74 -10.64 4.78
C GLU A 40 24.04 -10.76 3.43
N ALA A 41 23.18 -11.78 3.27
CA ALA A 41 22.32 -11.92 2.11
C ALA A 41 21.40 -10.72 1.94
N TYR A 42 20.77 -10.24 3.03
CA TYR A 42 19.91 -9.06 2.97
C TYR A 42 20.67 -7.81 2.51
N LYS A 43 21.83 -7.54 3.11
CA LYS A 43 22.69 -6.41 2.74
C LYS A 43 23.14 -6.51 1.28
N GLY A 44 23.54 -7.71 0.84
CA GLY A 44 23.91 -7.97 -0.55
C GLY A 44 22.77 -7.67 -1.54
N LEU A 45 21.52 -7.98 -1.18
CA LEU A 45 20.35 -7.65 -1.99
C LEU A 45 20.02 -6.15 -1.99
N GLN A 46 20.27 -5.44 -0.88
CA GLN A 46 20.04 -3.99 -0.76
C GLN A 46 21.08 -3.17 -1.54
N GLU A 47 22.33 -3.60 -1.53
CA GLU A 47 23.46 -2.87 -2.12
C GLU A 47 23.75 -3.31 -3.56
N HIS A 48 22.98 -4.26 -4.10
CA HIS A 48 23.17 -4.77 -5.46
C HIS A 48 22.99 -3.66 -6.51
N GLY A 49 23.98 -3.49 -7.38
CA GLY A 49 24.00 -2.41 -8.38
C GLY A 49 22.90 -2.49 -9.45
N ASN A 50 22.19 -3.61 -9.54
CA ASN A 50 21.04 -3.78 -10.43
C ASN A 50 19.81 -4.28 -9.66
N SER A 51 18.91 -3.35 -9.29
CA SER A 51 17.70 -3.67 -8.54
C SER A 51 16.68 -4.50 -9.34
N LYS A 52 16.71 -4.44 -10.69
CA LYS A 52 15.87 -5.25 -11.57
C LYS A 52 16.22 -6.74 -11.49
N GLU A 53 17.51 -7.07 -11.39
CA GLU A 53 17.95 -8.46 -11.19
C GLU A 53 17.50 -9.01 -9.83
N VAL A 54 17.53 -8.19 -8.78
CA VAL A 54 17.00 -8.55 -7.46
C VAL A 54 15.50 -8.85 -7.54
N ALA A 55 14.73 -7.98 -8.18
CA ALA A 55 13.29 -8.21 -8.37
C ALA A 55 12.99 -9.45 -9.21
N ALA A 56 13.78 -9.73 -10.26
CA ALA A 56 13.65 -10.93 -11.07
C ALA A 56 13.95 -12.21 -10.27
N ALA A 57 14.95 -12.18 -9.39
CA ALA A 57 15.28 -13.30 -8.51
C ALA A 57 14.15 -13.58 -7.50
N ILE A 58 13.56 -12.54 -6.91
CA ILE A 58 12.38 -12.67 -6.02
C ILE A 58 11.18 -13.23 -6.80
N TRP A 59 10.90 -12.71 -7.99
CA TRP A 59 9.81 -13.23 -8.83
C TRP A 59 10.00 -14.72 -9.17
N THR A 60 11.25 -15.12 -9.45
CA THR A 60 11.59 -16.53 -9.71
C THR A 60 11.32 -17.38 -8.46
N TYR A 61 11.77 -16.93 -7.28
CA TYR A 61 11.51 -17.61 -6.00
C TYR A 61 10.00 -17.76 -5.71
N VAL A 62 9.21 -16.72 -5.95
CA VAL A 62 7.74 -16.72 -5.74
C VAL A 62 7.00 -17.66 -6.70
N ASN A 63 7.58 -17.95 -7.87
CA ASN A 63 6.98 -18.84 -8.88
C ASN A 63 7.57 -20.25 -8.90
N ASP A 64 8.54 -20.54 -8.05
CA ASP A 64 9.04 -21.89 -7.84
C ASP A 64 7.96 -22.74 -7.13
N THR A 65 7.48 -23.78 -7.81
CA THR A 65 6.43 -24.67 -7.31
C THR A 65 6.84 -25.50 -6.10
N THR A 66 8.14 -25.56 -5.78
CA THR A 66 8.66 -26.24 -4.59
C THR A 66 8.57 -25.36 -3.33
N LYS A 67 8.31 -24.06 -3.47
CA LYS A 67 8.20 -23.12 -2.36
C LYS A 67 6.74 -22.95 -1.95
N THR A 68 6.47 -23.09 -0.65
CA THR A 68 5.10 -23.06 -0.10
C THR A 68 4.87 -22.02 0.98
N ASP A 69 5.93 -21.44 1.54
CA ASP A 69 5.88 -20.40 2.58
C ASP A 69 6.64 -19.16 2.08
N PHE A 70 5.99 -18.00 2.19
CA PHE A 70 6.47 -16.73 1.66
C PHE A 70 6.44 -15.59 2.69
N GLU A 71 6.23 -15.87 3.99
CA GLU A 71 6.18 -14.82 5.01
C GLU A 71 7.44 -13.92 4.97
N TYR A 72 8.62 -14.55 4.97
CA TYR A 72 9.90 -13.85 4.90
C TYR A 72 10.21 -13.25 3.53
N THR A 73 9.60 -13.76 2.46
CA THR A 73 9.66 -13.11 1.15
C THR A 73 8.90 -11.78 1.17
N VAL A 74 7.76 -11.69 1.89
CA VAL A 74 7.05 -10.42 2.07
C VAL A 74 7.88 -9.43 2.88
N TYR A 75 8.51 -9.85 3.98
CA TYR A 75 9.40 -8.98 4.76
C TYR A 75 10.61 -8.50 3.94
N LEU A 76 11.21 -9.38 3.15
CA LEU A 76 12.28 -9.03 2.22
C LEU A 76 11.85 -7.91 1.28
N ILE A 77 10.70 -8.10 0.61
CA ILE A 77 10.16 -7.11 -0.32
C ILE A 77 9.91 -5.77 0.38
N LYS A 78 9.28 -5.77 1.56
CA LYS A 78 9.03 -4.53 2.35
C LYS A 78 10.33 -3.79 2.67
N GLY A 79 11.39 -4.52 3.01
CA GLY A 79 12.69 -3.96 3.31
C GLY A 79 13.38 -3.35 2.08
N LEU A 80 13.40 -4.10 0.98
CA LEU A 80 14.01 -3.68 -0.29
C LEU A 80 13.26 -2.52 -0.94
N ALA A 81 11.93 -2.49 -0.86
CA ALA A 81 11.12 -1.41 -1.43
C ALA A 81 11.48 -0.04 -0.81
N LYS A 82 11.95 0.02 0.44
CA LYS A 82 12.43 1.27 1.06
C LYS A 82 13.78 1.76 0.50
N LYS A 83 14.52 0.90 -0.20
CA LYS A 83 15.86 1.17 -0.73
C LYS A 83 15.85 1.33 -2.24
N HIS A 84 15.19 0.42 -2.95
CA HIS A 84 15.05 0.47 -4.40
C HIS A 84 13.87 1.37 -4.74
N THR A 85 14.16 2.53 -5.33
CA THR A 85 13.17 3.56 -5.64
C THR A 85 12.73 3.53 -7.11
N GLU A 86 13.35 2.69 -7.94
CA GLU A 86 13.01 2.61 -9.37
C GLU A 86 11.61 2.00 -9.55
N LYS A 87 10.75 2.73 -10.27
CA LYS A 87 9.35 2.35 -10.51
C LYS A 87 9.19 0.93 -11.08
N ASP A 88 9.99 0.55 -12.08
CA ASP A 88 9.90 -0.77 -12.73
C ASP A 88 10.21 -1.91 -11.73
N THR A 89 11.23 -1.71 -10.90
CA THR A 89 11.66 -2.65 -9.86
C THR A 89 10.56 -2.78 -8.82
N ARG A 90 10.04 -1.66 -8.33
CA ARG A 90 8.95 -1.63 -7.34
C ARG A 90 7.66 -2.23 -7.89
N SER A 91 7.33 -2.02 -9.17
CA SER A 91 6.19 -2.67 -9.83
C SER A 91 6.35 -4.20 -9.88
N SER A 92 7.59 -4.70 -10.01
CA SER A 92 7.88 -6.14 -9.95
C SER A 92 7.73 -6.71 -8.54
N TYR A 93 7.98 -5.91 -7.50
CA TYR A 93 7.65 -6.27 -6.12
C TYR A 93 6.15 -6.32 -5.87
N VAL A 94 5.39 -5.35 -6.38
CA VAL A 94 3.92 -5.36 -6.35
C VAL A 94 3.38 -6.67 -6.96
N ARG A 95 3.85 -7.05 -8.16
CA ARG A 95 3.47 -8.34 -8.80
C ARG A 95 3.79 -9.55 -7.93
N SER A 96 4.98 -9.57 -7.31
CA SER A 96 5.40 -10.66 -6.45
C SER A 96 4.52 -10.78 -5.20
N LEU A 97 4.20 -9.65 -4.55
CA LEU A 97 3.30 -9.61 -3.39
C LEU A 97 1.89 -10.09 -3.75
N THR A 98 1.35 -9.67 -4.90
CA THR A 98 0.02 -10.12 -5.35
C THR A 98 0.01 -11.62 -5.67
N ALA A 99 1.06 -12.14 -6.31
CA ALA A 99 1.22 -13.57 -6.55
C ALA A 99 1.31 -14.38 -5.24
N ILE A 100 2.02 -13.85 -4.23
CA ILE A 100 2.05 -14.43 -2.88
C ILE A 100 0.63 -14.43 -2.29
N ALA A 101 -0.06 -13.29 -2.34
CA ALA A 101 -1.41 -13.15 -1.79
C ALA A 101 -2.38 -14.19 -2.39
N LEU A 102 -2.30 -14.45 -3.70
CA LEU A 102 -3.09 -15.45 -4.43
C LEU A 102 -2.81 -16.91 -4.04
N LYS A 103 -1.57 -17.25 -3.65
CA LYS A 103 -1.16 -18.64 -3.37
C LYS A 103 -1.30 -19.04 -1.90
N GLN A 104 -1.34 -18.07 -0.99
CA GLN A 104 -1.12 -18.31 0.43
C GLN A 104 -2.40 -18.40 1.27
N GLN A 105 -2.24 -18.85 2.51
CA GLN A 105 -3.30 -18.83 3.54
C GLN A 105 -3.43 -17.44 4.18
N LYS A 106 -4.54 -17.24 4.90
CA LYS A 106 -4.96 -15.94 5.44
C LYS A 106 -3.85 -15.09 6.08
N PRO A 107 -2.99 -15.59 6.98
CA PRO A 107 -1.99 -14.73 7.63
C PRO A 107 -1.02 -14.09 6.63
N VAL A 108 -0.46 -14.89 5.72
CA VAL A 108 0.51 -14.41 4.73
C VAL A 108 -0.17 -13.63 3.60
N THR A 109 -1.41 -13.99 3.22
CA THR A 109 -2.23 -13.17 2.32
C THR A 109 -2.43 -11.76 2.88
N LEU A 110 -2.82 -11.63 4.16
CA LEU A 110 -2.99 -10.33 4.80
C LEU A 110 -1.67 -9.55 4.89
N LEU A 111 -0.58 -10.24 5.22
CA LEU A 111 0.74 -9.62 5.27
C LEU A 111 1.15 -9.04 3.89
N ALA A 112 0.91 -9.79 2.81
CA ALA A 112 1.20 -9.35 1.45
C ALA A 112 0.30 -8.19 1.00
N LEU A 113 -1.01 -8.27 1.24
CA LEU A 113 -1.95 -7.20 0.89
C LEU A 113 -1.67 -5.91 1.66
N ASN A 114 -1.31 -5.99 2.94
CA ASN A 114 -0.90 -4.82 3.71
C ASN A 114 0.44 -4.24 3.24
N ALA A 115 1.35 -5.08 2.75
CA ALA A 115 2.58 -4.60 2.13
C ALA A 115 2.32 -3.82 0.83
N LEU A 116 1.30 -4.20 0.05
CA LEU A 116 0.91 -3.48 -1.17
C LEU A 116 0.50 -2.03 -0.88
N LYS A 117 -0.10 -1.74 0.29
CA LYS A 117 -0.51 -0.39 0.69
C LYS A 117 0.63 0.62 0.82
N THR A 118 1.90 0.17 0.80
CA THR A 118 3.07 1.08 0.84
C THR A 118 3.61 1.46 -0.54
N PHE A 119 2.93 1.04 -1.60
CA PHE A 119 3.33 1.32 -2.99
C PHE A 119 2.45 2.42 -3.58
N ALA A 120 3.06 3.26 -4.40
CA ALA A 120 2.34 4.33 -5.08
C ALA A 120 1.43 3.73 -6.16
N LYS A 121 0.30 4.38 -6.44
CA LYS A 121 -0.70 3.94 -7.42
C LYS A 121 -0.10 3.61 -8.78
N SER A 122 0.91 4.39 -9.20
CA SER A 122 1.56 4.23 -10.51
C SER A 122 2.37 2.93 -10.66
N GLU A 123 2.65 2.23 -9.55
CA GLU A 123 3.44 0.99 -9.49
C GLU A 123 2.57 -0.27 -9.65
N PHE A 124 1.26 -0.09 -9.68
CA PHE A 124 0.29 -1.12 -9.98
C PHE A 124 -0.02 -1.12 -11.47
N ASP A 125 0.15 -2.27 -12.12
CA ASP A 125 -0.27 -2.46 -13.50
C ASP A 125 -1.64 -3.14 -13.58
N THR A 126 -2.18 -3.22 -14.79
CA THR A 126 -3.48 -3.85 -15.05
C THR A 126 -3.52 -5.30 -14.59
N ARG A 127 -2.43 -6.06 -14.76
CA ARG A 127 -2.39 -7.47 -14.37
C ARG A 127 -2.51 -7.64 -12.86
N VAL A 128 -1.84 -6.79 -12.09
CA VAL A 128 -1.97 -6.77 -10.63
C VAL A 128 -3.41 -6.45 -10.22
N LYS A 129 -4.06 -5.51 -10.90
CA LYS A 129 -5.46 -5.19 -10.64
C LYS A 129 -6.37 -6.39 -10.91
N ASP A 130 -6.18 -7.07 -12.04
CA ASP A 130 -6.97 -8.26 -12.40
C ASP A 130 -6.78 -9.39 -11.38
N ASP A 131 -5.54 -9.62 -10.93
CA ASP A 131 -5.23 -10.58 -9.87
C ASP A 131 -5.88 -10.22 -8.51
N LEU A 132 -5.93 -8.93 -8.17
CA LEU A 132 -6.65 -8.47 -6.97
C LEU A 132 -8.16 -8.68 -7.10
N LEU A 133 -8.75 -8.48 -8.29
CA LEU A 133 -10.17 -8.76 -8.54
C LEU A 133 -10.50 -10.25 -8.34
N ILE A 134 -9.58 -11.16 -8.68
CA ILE A 134 -9.72 -12.60 -8.39
C ILE A 134 -9.78 -12.83 -6.88
N ILE A 135 -8.92 -12.18 -6.08
CA ILE A 135 -8.98 -12.28 -4.61
C ILE A 135 -10.33 -11.77 -4.10
N VAL A 136 -10.82 -10.65 -4.63
CA VAL A 136 -12.12 -10.08 -4.24
C VAL A 136 -13.27 -11.05 -4.53
N ALA A 137 -13.30 -11.64 -5.74
CA ALA A 137 -14.38 -12.52 -6.18
C ALA A 137 -14.35 -13.89 -5.49
N GLU A 138 -13.19 -14.53 -5.41
CA GLU A 138 -13.11 -15.97 -5.18
C GLU A 138 -12.68 -16.35 -3.75
N ARG A 139 -12.14 -15.39 -2.98
CA ARG A 139 -11.45 -15.71 -1.71
C ARG A 139 -12.05 -14.94 -0.54
N SER A 140 -12.21 -15.61 0.60
CA SER A 140 -12.59 -14.98 1.87
C SER A 140 -11.38 -14.49 2.68
N ASN A 141 -10.19 -15.01 2.37
CA ASN A 141 -8.93 -14.64 3.02
C ASN A 141 -8.43 -13.31 2.43
N GLY A 142 -8.49 -12.23 3.20
CA GLY A 142 -7.98 -10.93 2.79
C GLY A 142 -8.89 -10.16 1.82
N ARG A 143 -10.17 -10.55 1.71
CA ARG A 143 -11.11 -9.91 0.77
C ARG A 143 -11.27 -8.42 1.05
N SER A 144 -11.38 -8.03 2.32
CA SER A 144 -11.52 -6.63 2.73
C SER A 144 -10.34 -5.78 2.25
N GLU A 145 -9.13 -6.24 2.49
CA GLU A 145 -7.90 -5.55 2.10
C GLU A 145 -7.76 -5.48 0.57
N ALA A 146 -8.15 -6.53 -0.15
CA ALA A 146 -8.18 -6.53 -1.61
C ALA A 146 -9.24 -5.56 -2.17
N ILE A 147 -10.43 -5.47 -1.56
CA ILE A 147 -11.47 -4.51 -1.94
C ILE A 147 -10.94 -3.08 -1.83
N GLU A 148 -10.25 -2.74 -0.74
CA GLU A 148 -9.69 -1.40 -0.59
C GLU A 148 -8.56 -1.13 -1.60
N LEU A 149 -7.69 -2.11 -1.87
CA LEU A 149 -6.68 -1.96 -2.92
C LEU A 149 -7.33 -1.71 -4.29
N ILE A 150 -8.45 -2.36 -4.60
CA ILE A 150 -9.25 -2.05 -5.81
C ILE A 150 -9.83 -0.64 -5.75
N GLY A 151 -10.31 -0.16 -4.60
CA GLY A 151 -10.74 1.23 -4.44
C GLY A 151 -9.61 2.23 -4.71
N PHE A 152 -8.39 1.90 -4.28
CA PHE A 152 -7.19 2.71 -4.48
C PHE A 152 -6.73 2.77 -5.94
N ILE A 153 -6.50 1.60 -6.56
CA ILE A 153 -5.88 1.53 -7.90
C ILE A 153 -6.89 1.50 -9.03
N GLY A 154 -8.16 1.25 -8.71
CA GLY A 154 -9.23 1.07 -9.66
C GLY A 154 -9.62 2.34 -10.41
N SER A 155 -10.53 2.12 -11.34
CA SER A 155 -11.10 3.09 -12.25
C SER A 155 -12.63 3.07 -12.15
N GLU A 156 -13.30 3.97 -12.86
CA GLU A 156 -14.76 4.04 -12.88
C GLU A 156 -15.41 2.71 -13.33
N ASN A 157 -14.74 1.96 -14.21
CA ASN A 157 -15.21 0.66 -14.69
C ASN A 157 -15.25 -0.42 -13.59
N ASP A 158 -14.44 -0.26 -12.53
CA ASP A 158 -14.37 -1.22 -11.43
C ASP A 158 -15.51 -1.00 -10.40
N ARG A 159 -16.22 0.15 -10.47
CA ARG A 159 -17.38 0.45 -9.60
C ARG A 159 -18.49 -0.59 -9.76
N ASP A 160 -18.81 -0.98 -10.99
CA ASP A 160 -19.91 -1.90 -11.27
C ASP A 160 -19.61 -3.32 -10.78
N PHE A 161 -18.35 -3.75 -10.85
CA PHE A 161 -17.90 -5.00 -10.24
C PHE A 161 -18.14 -4.99 -8.72
N LEU A 162 -17.70 -3.93 -8.02
CA LEU A 162 -17.87 -3.81 -6.57
C LEU A 162 -19.35 -3.76 -6.15
N LYS A 163 -20.20 -3.00 -6.87
CA LYS A 163 -21.66 -2.97 -6.64
C LYS A 163 -22.31 -4.34 -6.89
N GLY A 164 -21.81 -5.07 -7.90
CA GLY A 164 -22.30 -6.37 -8.29
C GLY A 164 -21.84 -7.52 -7.38
N LEU A 165 -20.84 -7.31 -6.54
CA LEU A 165 -20.18 -8.37 -5.77
C LEU A 165 -21.17 -9.20 -4.92
N GLY A 166 -22.13 -8.52 -4.28
CA GLY A 166 -23.16 -9.16 -3.45
C GLY A 166 -24.13 -10.07 -4.22
N LYS A 167 -24.14 -10.04 -5.56
CA LYS A 167 -24.95 -10.93 -6.40
C LYS A 167 -24.34 -12.33 -6.54
N TYR A 168 -23.01 -12.42 -6.44
CA TYR A 168 -22.25 -13.64 -6.71
C TYR A 168 -21.63 -14.24 -5.44
N THR A 169 -21.51 -13.46 -4.37
CA THR A 169 -20.97 -13.93 -3.09
C THR A 169 -21.66 -13.29 -1.90
N THR A 170 -21.72 -14.02 -0.78
CA THR A 170 -22.24 -13.50 0.48
C THR A 170 -21.17 -12.67 1.16
N LEU A 171 -21.42 -11.37 1.30
CA LEU A 171 -20.53 -10.43 1.99
C LEU A 171 -20.91 -10.31 3.47
N SER A 172 -19.90 -10.42 4.34
CA SER A 172 -19.99 -10.05 5.75
C SER A 172 -20.26 -8.56 5.92
N LYS A 173 -20.68 -8.15 7.12
CA LYS A 173 -20.87 -6.72 7.44
C LYS A 173 -19.58 -5.90 7.22
N LYS A 174 -18.43 -6.46 7.62
CA LYS A 174 -17.12 -5.86 7.42
C LYS A 174 -16.83 -5.67 5.93
N GLU A 175 -17.00 -6.71 5.10
CA GLU A 175 -16.75 -6.60 3.66
C GLU A 175 -17.69 -5.61 2.97
N LYS A 176 -18.97 -5.56 3.33
CA LYS A 176 -19.91 -4.56 2.79
C LYS A 176 -19.45 -3.13 3.09
N TYR A 177 -18.90 -2.91 4.29
CA TYR A 177 -18.37 -1.62 4.68
C TYR A 177 -17.11 -1.25 3.87
N HIS A 178 -16.17 -2.17 3.67
CA HIS A 178 -15.01 -1.90 2.80
C HIS A 178 -15.41 -1.69 1.33
N VAL A 179 -16.46 -2.35 0.83
CA VAL A 179 -17.04 -2.07 -0.50
C VAL A 179 -17.54 -0.63 -0.57
N LEU A 180 -18.24 -0.15 0.46
CA LEU A 180 -18.69 1.25 0.53
C LEU A 180 -17.50 2.21 0.48
N LEU A 181 -16.47 2.00 1.31
CA LEU A 181 -15.26 2.85 1.31
C LEU A 181 -14.56 2.87 -0.05
N ALA A 182 -14.38 1.71 -0.69
CA ALA A 182 -13.79 1.61 -2.01
C ALA A 182 -14.63 2.35 -3.08
N LEU A 183 -15.95 2.26 -3.03
CA LEU A 183 -16.84 2.98 -3.93
C LEU A 183 -16.80 4.50 -3.71
N VAL A 184 -16.72 4.95 -2.45
CA VAL A 184 -16.53 6.38 -2.11
C VAL A 184 -15.21 6.89 -2.70
N ARG A 185 -14.12 6.13 -2.53
CA ARG A 185 -12.81 6.46 -3.12
C ARG A 185 -12.83 6.52 -4.63
N LEU A 186 -13.55 5.59 -5.25
CA LEU A 186 -13.76 5.61 -6.69
C LEU A 186 -14.73 6.71 -7.14
N ASN A 187 -15.22 7.60 -6.27
CA ASN A 187 -16.18 8.66 -6.57
C ASN A 187 -17.52 8.15 -7.13
N ASP A 188 -18.00 6.99 -6.66
CA ASP A 188 -19.36 6.58 -6.97
C ASP A 188 -20.39 7.51 -6.30
N PRO A 189 -21.26 8.22 -7.05
CA PRO A 189 -22.09 9.28 -6.47
C PRO A 189 -23.03 8.80 -5.36
N VAL A 190 -23.61 7.61 -5.51
CA VAL A 190 -24.56 7.04 -4.54
C VAL A 190 -23.84 6.65 -3.26
N ALA A 191 -22.69 5.99 -3.38
CA ALA A 191 -21.88 5.63 -2.22
C ALA A 191 -21.36 6.88 -1.48
N VAL A 192 -20.90 7.90 -2.21
CA VAL A 192 -20.45 9.17 -1.62
C VAL A 192 -21.58 9.85 -0.86
N GLU A 193 -22.77 9.98 -1.46
CA GLU A 193 -23.93 10.58 -0.80
C GLU A 193 -24.31 9.82 0.48
N GLN A 194 -24.42 8.49 0.40
CA GLN A 194 -24.72 7.65 1.54
C GLN A 194 -23.70 7.87 2.68
N PHE A 195 -22.42 7.80 2.35
CA PHE A 195 -21.34 7.92 3.33
C PHE A 195 -21.28 9.31 3.97
N VAL A 196 -21.47 10.37 3.18
CA VAL A 196 -21.49 11.76 3.64
C VAL A 196 -22.70 12.05 4.54
N VAL A 197 -23.88 11.53 4.21
CA VAL A 197 -25.08 11.66 5.06
C VAL A 197 -24.85 10.96 6.41
N ASP A 198 -24.34 9.73 6.37
CA ASP A 198 -24.02 8.98 7.59
C ASP A 198 -22.97 9.69 8.45
N LEU A 199 -21.95 10.29 7.83
CA LEU A 199 -20.88 11.01 8.53
C LEU A 199 -21.39 12.30 9.19
N LYS A 200 -22.20 13.11 8.49
CA LYS A 200 -22.76 14.37 9.02
C LYS A 200 -23.62 14.20 10.26
N ASN A 201 -24.18 13.01 10.45
CA ASN A 201 -25.01 12.69 11.62
C ASN A 201 -24.19 12.23 12.83
N ARG A 202 -22.87 12.05 12.69
CA ARG A 202 -21.98 11.63 13.78
C ARG A 202 -21.30 12.84 14.42
N LYS A 203 -21.08 12.76 15.73
CA LYS A 203 -20.22 13.71 16.44
C LYS A 203 -18.79 13.21 16.42
N ILE A 204 -17.83 14.08 16.06
CA ILE A 204 -16.42 13.75 16.19
C ILE A 204 -16.04 13.69 17.68
N ASN A 205 -15.53 12.53 18.07
CA ASN A 205 -15.04 12.18 19.40
C ASN A 205 -13.92 11.13 19.26
N ASP A 206 -13.35 10.66 20.36
CA ASP A 206 -12.29 9.63 20.32
C ASP A 206 -12.66 8.36 19.59
N GLU A 207 -13.88 7.87 19.78
CA GLU A 207 -14.33 6.65 19.10
C GLU A 207 -14.29 6.86 17.59
N LEU A 208 -14.79 8.01 17.11
CA LEU A 208 -14.75 8.36 15.70
C LEU A 208 -13.31 8.57 15.22
N VAL A 209 -12.49 9.29 15.97
CA VAL A 209 -11.11 9.60 15.56
C VAL A 209 -10.25 8.35 15.49
N ASN A 210 -10.33 7.45 16.47
CA ASN A 210 -9.47 6.27 16.51
C ASN A 210 -9.94 5.15 15.57
N SER A 211 -11.24 5.06 15.29
CA SER A 211 -11.78 3.96 14.46
C SER A 211 -12.13 4.37 13.03
N LEU A 212 -12.68 5.57 12.84
CA LEU A 212 -13.26 5.99 11.57
C LEU A 212 -12.33 6.91 10.78
N LEU A 213 -11.53 7.76 11.43
CA LEU A 213 -10.70 8.75 10.73
C LEU A 213 -9.74 8.14 9.69
N PRO A 214 -9.06 7.00 9.94
CA PRO A 214 -8.27 6.34 8.90
C PRO A 214 -9.09 5.94 7.67
N ASP A 215 -10.33 5.47 7.88
CA ASP A 215 -11.26 5.12 6.80
C ASP A 215 -11.71 6.37 6.01
N LEU A 216 -11.94 7.49 6.71
CA LEU A 216 -12.30 8.78 6.09
C LEU A 216 -11.18 9.29 5.20
N VAL A 217 -9.94 9.27 5.71
CA VAL A 217 -8.74 9.65 4.97
C VAL A 217 -8.55 8.73 3.77
N TYR A 218 -8.62 7.41 3.95
CA TYR A 218 -8.53 6.44 2.86
C TYR A 218 -9.51 6.73 1.71
N THR A 219 -10.64 7.41 1.93
CA THR A 219 -11.55 7.73 0.82
C THR A 219 -10.95 8.67 -0.23
N HIS A 220 -9.99 9.54 0.11
CA HIS A 220 -9.48 10.59 -0.80
C HIS A 220 -10.61 11.35 -1.54
N ASN A 221 -11.80 11.43 -0.93
CA ASN A 221 -12.96 12.04 -1.54
C ASN A 221 -13.13 13.46 -1.02
N LYS A 222 -13.25 14.43 -1.94
CA LYS A 222 -13.32 15.86 -1.61
C LYS A 222 -14.41 16.20 -0.59
N GLN A 223 -15.59 15.58 -0.69
CA GLN A 223 -16.70 15.87 0.23
C GLN A 223 -16.45 15.34 1.63
N VAL A 224 -15.74 14.21 1.75
CA VAL A 224 -15.33 13.65 3.05
C VAL A 224 -14.26 14.53 3.67
N TYR A 225 -13.25 14.94 2.90
CA TYR A 225 -12.19 15.83 3.37
C TYR A 225 -12.73 17.21 3.75
N ASP A 226 -13.74 17.74 3.05
CA ASP A 226 -14.38 19.01 3.40
C ASP A 226 -15.05 18.96 4.77
N ILE A 227 -15.58 17.81 5.17
CA ILE A 227 -16.11 17.61 6.53
C ILE A 227 -14.98 17.63 7.55
N LEU A 228 -13.88 16.89 7.29
CA LEU A 228 -12.72 16.87 8.18
C LEU A 228 -12.09 18.25 8.35
N ILE A 229 -11.93 18.99 7.26
CA ILE A 229 -11.38 20.35 7.26
C ILE A 229 -12.30 21.32 8.00
N LYS A 230 -13.62 21.21 7.81
CA LYS A 230 -14.58 22.01 8.57
C LYS A 230 -14.45 21.76 10.07
N ASP A 231 -14.24 20.52 10.47
CA ASP A 231 -14.09 20.14 11.88
C ASP A 231 -12.79 20.62 12.52
N LEU A 232 -11.82 21.12 11.73
CA LEU A 232 -10.68 21.86 12.28
C LEU A 232 -11.11 23.14 13.00
N PHE A 233 -12.27 23.71 12.69
CA PHE A 233 -12.79 24.92 13.33
C PHE A 233 -13.64 24.64 14.58
N THR A 234 -13.77 23.36 14.99
CA THR A 234 -14.50 22.99 16.19
C THR A 234 -13.60 23.14 17.43
N ASP A 235 -13.97 24.06 18.33
CA ASP A 235 -13.22 24.33 19.57
C ASP A 235 -13.72 23.53 20.78
N THR A 236 -14.48 22.45 20.57
CA THR A 236 -14.97 21.59 21.66
C THR A 236 -13.99 20.44 21.93
N PRO A 237 -13.38 20.36 23.13
CA PRO A 237 -12.52 19.24 23.49
C PRO A 237 -13.36 17.97 23.66
N SER A 238 -13.14 16.99 22.79
CA SER A 238 -13.91 15.73 22.75
C SER A 238 -13.05 14.51 22.40
N CYS A 239 -11.73 14.71 22.34
CA CYS A 239 -10.75 13.66 22.12
C CYS A 239 -9.76 13.57 23.29
N TYR A 240 -9.04 12.47 23.47
CA TYR A 240 -8.01 12.26 24.48
C TYR A 240 -6.60 12.39 23.89
N SER A 241 -5.66 12.78 24.75
CA SER A 241 -4.23 12.77 24.45
C SER A 241 -3.73 11.36 24.12
N ALA A 242 -2.63 11.26 23.36
CA ALA A 242 -1.94 9.98 23.13
C ALA A 242 -1.26 9.48 24.42
N ASN A 243 -1.07 10.37 25.38
CA ASN A 243 -0.53 10.02 26.68
C ASN A 243 -1.61 9.29 27.50
N ASN A 244 -1.46 7.97 27.62
CA ASN A 244 -2.36 7.12 28.40
C ASN A 244 -2.42 7.48 29.90
N ASP A 245 -1.46 8.25 30.40
CA ASP A 245 -1.45 8.73 31.79
C ASP A 245 -2.20 10.06 31.97
N SER A 246 -2.75 10.64 30.89
CA SER A 246 -3.54 11.86 30.91
C SER A 246 -4.99 11.60 30.49
N GLU A 247 -5.92 11.85 31.40
CA GLU A 247 -7.37 11.87 31.11
C GLU A 247 -7.84 13.22 30.54
N GLU A 248 -6.90 14.10 30.15
CA GLU A 248 -7.24 15.41 29.62
C GLU A 248 -7.86 15.32 28.22
N LYS A 249 -8.97 16.03 28.04
CA LYS A 249 -9.61 16.17 26.74
C LYS A 249 -8.92 17.28 25.93
N ILE A 250 -8.55 16.93 24.72
CA ILE A 250 -7.98 17.81 23.70
C ILE A 250 -8.98 18.06 22.56
N LEU A 251 -8.64 19.01 21.70
CA LEU A 251 -9.37 19.24 20.45
C LEU A 251 -9.12 18.07 19.49
N CYS A 252 -10.20 17.46 18.98
CA CYS A 252 -10.10 16.43 17.95
C CYS A 252 -9.43 16.94 16.67
N ALA A 253 -9.45 18.25 16.44
CA ALA A 253 -8.75 18.91 15.33
C ALA A 253 -7.26 18.51 15.26
N TYR A 254 -6.59 18.31 16.40
CA TYR A 254 -5.18 17.89 16.40
C TYR A 254 -4.98 16.52 15.74
N ARG A 255 -5.88 15.58 15.98
CA ARG A 255 -5.84 14.25 15.37
C ARG A 255 -6.18 14.28 13.89
N ILE A 256 -7.10 15.17 13.51
CA ILE A 256 -7.43 15.41 12.10
C ILE A 256 -6.20 15.96 11.37
N LEU A 257 -5.46 16.90 11.98
CA LEU A 257 -4.22 17.42 11.39
C LEU A 257 -3.16 16.34 11.17
N GLU A 258 -2.97 15.45 12.15
CA GLU A 258 -2.04 14.31 12.04
C GLU A 258 -2.37 13.44 10.82
N GLN A 259 -3.66 13.15 10.62
CA GLN A 259 -4.11 12.26 9.55
C GLN A 259 -4.22 12.94 8.18
N LEU A 260 -4.42 14.26 8.11
CA LEU A 260 -4.42 15.00 6.84
C LEU A 260 -3.00 15.39 6.38
N SER A 261 -2.03 15.38 7.29
CA SER A 261 -0.62 15.65 6.98
C SER A 261 -0.08 14.63 5.98
N GLY A 262 0.35 15.11 4.81
CA GLY A 262 0.83 14.27 3.72
C GLY A 262 -0.23 13.81 2.73
N GLU A 263 -1.51 13.98 3.05
CA GLU A 263 -2.65 13.57 2.20
C GLU A 263 -3.18 14.72 1.33
N ILE A 264 -2.86 15.96 1.68
CA ILE A 264 -3.22 17.16 0.93
C ILE A 264 -1.94 17.86 0.45
N ILE A 265 -1.89 18.16 -0.85
CA ILE A 265 -0.75 18.87 -1.44
C ILE A 265 -0.65 20.27 -0.82
N SER A 266 0.56 20.62 -0.36
CA SER A 266 0.87 21.92 0.26
C SER A 266 0.13 22.21 1.58
N PHE A 267 -0.29 21.18 2.31
CA PHE A 267 -0.83 21.34 3.66
C PHE A 267 0.24 21.89 4.63
N PRO A 268 -0.09 22.85 5.54
CA PRO A 268 0.89 23.67 6.25
C PRO A 268 1.44 23.04 7.55
N VAL A 269 1.18 21.75 7.77
CA VAL A 269 1.62 21.00 8.94
C VAL A 269 2.35 19.74 8.50
N GLN A 270 3.26 19.29 9.36
CA GLN A 270 4.06 18.09 9.13
C GLN A 270 3.95 17.20 10.35
N THR A 271 4.07 15.91 10.09
CA THR A 271 4.14 14.85 11.09
C THR A 271 5.52 14.22 11.08
N ASP A 272 5.92 13.66 12.22
CA ASP A 272 7.17 12.91 12.31
C ASP A 272 7.00 11.47 11.77
N LYS A 273 8.01 10.62 11.97
CA LYS A 273 7.97 9.22 11.51
C LYS A 273 6.93 8.35 12.23
N SER A 274 6.45 8.78 13.39
CA SER A 274 5.40 8.11 14.16
C SER A 274 3.99 8.57 13.76
N GLY A 275 3.89 9.66 12.99
CA GLY A 275 2.62 10.27 12.59
C GLY A 275 2.13 11.36 13.54
N GLU A 276 2.92 11.74 14.55
CA GLU A 276 2.58 12.81 15.50
C GLU A 276 2.96 14.18 14.92
N LEU A 277 2.21 15.24 15.28
CA LEU A 277 2.53 16.59 14.83
C LEU A 277 3.89 17.02 15.37
N THR A 278 4.71 17.59 14.49
CA THR A 278 5.97 18.20 14.92
C THR A 278 5.74 19.61 15.45
N GLY A 279 6.16 19.89 16.68
CA GLY A 279 6.16 21.23 17.26
C GLY A 279 4.92 21.56 18.11
N ASP A 280 4.55 22.84 18.19
CA ASP A 280 3.42 23.29 18.99
C ASP A 280 2.07 22.99 18.29
N TYR A 281 1.21 22.23 18.96
CA TYR A 281 -0.08 21.78 18.44
C TYR A 281 -1.05 22.95 18.19
N THR A 282 -1.02 23.97 19.06
CA THR A 282 -1.91 25.14 18.96
C THR A 282 -1.53 25.98 17.74
N ASP A 283 -0.24 26.24 17.57
CA ASP A 283 0.32 26.94 16.42
C ASP A 283 0.08 26.17 15.11
N ALA A 284 0.24 24.84 15.12
CA ALA A 284 -0.11 23.99 13.98
C ALA A 284 -1.58 24.12 13.57
N LEU A 285 -2.50 24.14 14.54
CA LEU A 285 -3.93 24.34 14.26
C LEU A 285 -4.26 25.73 13.74
N VAL A 286 -3.62 26.78 14.27
CA VAL A 286 -3.76 28.15 13.76
C VAL A 286 -3.28 28.24 12.31
N ARG A 287 -2.11 27.68 11.99
CA ARG A 287 -1.60 27.63 10.61
C ARG A 287 -2.57 26.91 9.67
N ALA A 288 -3.07 25.75 10.08
CA ALA A 288 -4.01 24.98 9.28
C ALA A 288 -5.32 25.75 9.04
N ARG A 289 -5.90 26.36 10.07
CA ARG A 289 -7.12 27.18 9.94
C ARG A 289 -6.91 28.37 9.00
N ASN A 290 -5.80 29.09 9.13
CA ASN A 290 -5.47 30.22 8.24
C ASN A 290 -5.31 29.74 6.79
N TRP A 291 -4.59 28.64 6.58
CA TRP A 291 -4.45 28.03 5.26
C TRP A 291 -5.78 27.66 4.64
N VAL A 292 -6.73 27.07 5.40
CA VAL A 292 -8.07 26.74 4.91
C VAL A 292 -8.80 27.98 4.40
N LEU A 293 -8.68 29.10 5.12
CA LEU A 293 -9.27 30.39 4.73
C LEU A 293 -8.59 30.96 3.48
N GLU A 294 -7.26 30.84 3.36
CA GLU A 294 -6.48 31.31 2.21
C GLU A 294 -6.78 30.55 0.93
N VAL A 295 -6.85 29.21 1.00
CA VAL A 295 -7.15 28.36 -0.17
C VAL A 295 -8.64 28.33 -0.51
N ASN A 296 -9.50 28.87 0.35
CA ASN A 296 -10.96 28.95 0.13
C ASN A 296 -11.59 27.60 -0.31
N SER A 297 -11.20 26.52 0.36
CA SER A 297 -11.61 25.13 0.02
C SER A 297 -11.14 24.58 -1.34
N GLU A 298 -10.26 25.29 -2.05
CA GLU A 298 -9.63 24.86 -3.32
C GLU A 298 -8.28 24.15 -3.06
N TYR A 299 -8.33 23.00 -2.37
CA TYR A 299 -7.15 22.17 -2.13
C TYR A 299 -7.16 20.90 -2.99
N ILE A 300 -5.96 20.32 -3.17
CA ILE A 300 -5.76 19.10 -3.95
C ILE A 300 -5.36 17.98 -3.01
N ILE A 301 -6.15 16.90 -3.01
CA ILE A 301 -5.84 15.66 -2.29
C ILE A 301 -4.78 14.91 -3.11
N ASP A 302 -3.69 14.50 -2.47
CA ASP A 302 -2.69 13.65 -3.11
C ASP A 302 -3.26 12.24 -3.28
N ASN A 303 -3.46 11.80 -4.52
CA ASN A 303 -4.00 10.47 -4.82
C ASN A 303 -2.91 9.50 -5.30
N THR A 304 -1.65 9.82 -5.02
CA THR A 304 -0.49 9.01 -5.40
C THR A 304 -0.31 7.81 -4.49
N ASN A 305 -0.58 7.98 -3.19
CA ASN A 305 -0.41 6.96 -2.16
C ASN A 305 -1.76 6.42 -1.68
N TYR A 306 -1.70 5.27 -1.01
CA TYR A 306 -2.85 4.53 -0.51
C TYR A 306 -3.55 5.28 0.61
#